data_AF-A0A517SF80-F1
#
_entry.id   AF-A0A517SF80-F1
#
_cell.length_a   1.000
_cell.length_b   1.000
_cell.length_c   1.000
_cell.angle_alpha   90.00
_cell.angle_beta   90.00
_cell.angle_gamma   90.00
#
_symmetry.space_group_name_H-M   'P 1'
#
loop_
_entity.id
_entity.type
_entity.pdbx_description
1 polymer ?
#
loop_
_entity_poly.entity_id
_entity_poly.type
_entity_poly.pdbx_seq_one_letter_code
_entity_poly.pdbx_strand_id
1 'polypeptide(L)'
;MTHLDPLRGAYTASGYDGVLDPKRIVETAEYVVELERLTTAIPRLHREVKNLRDTAPPSNDQILAAMLEKCSEATQPDEAGRLAQLRASADRFAYSLTHVGYPRASIQAEATPALKGLYSTVNLEQLRSDFAKLNRDDSKAIEHVAKLKDAESQLAKMEQSLADHSAFVLGCFKDCCLPLMFRGSPRAAMLSDFGLPGTATDIEIGLCILRQFGKDWRAVAACCPVPVSTHGTAISSMSSDRRKAWTKAYVAMGLQPGDPTKRKLYAPRVEPKADTGR
;
A
#
# COMPACT_ATOMS: atom_id res chain seq x y z
N MET A 1 -27.22 4.11 9.61
CA MET A 1 -26.19 4.78 8.80
C MET A 1 -25.62 5.92 9.64
N THR A 2 -24.38 5.77 10.10
CA THR A 2 -23.65 6.78 10.89
C THR A 2 -23.12 7.83 9.93
N HIS A 3 -23.55 9.08 10.07
CA HIS A 3 -23.11 10.21 9.27
C HIS A 3 -22.39 11.22 10.15
N LEU A 4 -21.47 11.98 9.57
CA LEU A 4 -20.91 13.13 10.28
C LEU A 4 -22.01 14.20 10.37
N ASP A 5 -22.36 14.65 11.57
CA ASP A 5 -23.31 15.75 11.72
C ASP A 5 -22.57 17.09 11.49
N PRO A 6 -22.79 17.80 10.36
CA PRO A 6 -22.41 19.19 10.25
C PRO A 6 -23.36 19.96 11.15
N LEU A 7 -23.00 19.99 12.43
CA LEU A 7 -23.63 20.74 13.50
C LEU A 7 -24.33 22.01 12.90
N ARG A 8 -25.65 22.14 13.18
CA ARG A 8 -26.62 23.20 12.83
C ARG A 8 -26.08 24.62 12.56
N GLY A 9 -25.78 24.97 11.32
CA GLY A 9 -25.90 26.34 10.77
C GLY A 9 -24.85 27.41 11.12
N ALA A 10 -24.20 27.40 12.29
CA ALA A 10 -23.03 28.21 12.66
C ALA A 10 -22.67 27.92 14.13
N TYR A 11 -21.39 27.85 14.49
CA TYR A 11 -20.95 27.45 15.85
C TYR A 11 -20.12 28.53 16.52
N THR A 12 -20.64 29.07 17.60
CA THR A 12 -19.97 30.03 18.48
C THR A 12 -18.96 29.32 19.40
N ALA A 13 -17.86 30.03 19.67
CA ALA A 13 -16.71 29.55 20.40
C ALA A 13 -16.99 29.30 21.89
N SER A 14 -16.76 28.08 22.36
CA SER A 14 -16.34 27.87 23.75
C SER A 14 -15.54 26.58 23.91
N GLY A 15 -14.33 26.70 24.47
CA GLY A 15 -13.74 25.69 25.37
C GLY A 15 -13.21 24.38 24.78
N TYR A 16 -11.91 24.41 24.47
CA TYR A 16 -10.89 23.35 24.50
C TYR A 16 -11.29 21.97 25.04
N ASP A 17 -11.49 21.02 24.12
CA ASP A 17 -10.88 19.67 24.16
C ASP A 17 -11.09 19.02 22.79
N GLY A 18 -9.99 18.70 22.09
CA GLY A 18 -10.01 18.10 20.75
C GLY A 18 -11.04 16.97 20.63
N VAL A 19 -11.83 16.99 19.56
CA VAL A 19 -13.07 16.19 19.41
C VAL A 19 -12.84 14.73 19.01
N LEU A 20 -11.61 14.26 19.13
CA LEU A 20 -11.41 12.83 19.23
C LEU A 20 -12.00 12.38 20.55
N ASP A 21 -12.71 11.24 20.57
CA ASP A 21 -13.19 10.70 21.83
C ASP A 21 -11.97 10.50 22.76
N PRO A 22 -11.88 11.21 23.90
CA PRO A 22 -10.73 11.11 24.79
C PRO A 22 -10.53 9.68 25.31
N LYS A 23 -11.59 8.87 25.34
CA LYS A 23 -11.53 7.44 25.67
C LYS A 23 -10.83 6.61 24.60
N ARG A 24 -10.74 7.13 23.37
CA ARG A 24 -10.20 6.47 22.17
C ARG A 24 -8.98 7.18 21.59
N ILE A 25 -8.32 8.06 22.35
CA ILE A 25 -7.17 8.81 21.83
C ILE A 25 -6.01 7.89 21.41
N VAL A 26 -5.82 6.77 22.12
CA VAL A 26 -4.82 5.75 21.79
C VAL A 26 -5.20 5.03 20.49
N GLU A 27 -6.44 4.55 20.40
CA GLU A 27 -6.97 3.89 19.21
C GLU A 27 -6.89 4.81 17.99
N THR A 28 -7.19 6.10 18.16
CA THR A 28 -7.11 7.07 17.07
C THR A 28 -5.67 7.33 16.64
N ALA A 29 -4.73 7.39 17.58
CA ALA A 29 -3.30 7.51 17.27
C ALA A 29 -2.78 6.29 16.49
N GLU A 30 -3.09 5.09 16.98
CA GLU A 30 -2.75 3.83 16.30
C GLU A 30 -3.37 3.76 14.91
N TYR A 31 -4.63 4.17 14.80
CA TYR A 31 -5.36 4.27 13.54
C TYR A 31 -4.67 5.20 12.54
N VAL A 32 -4.26 6.40 12.96
CA VAL A 32 -3.57 7.36 12.09
C VAL A 32 -2.26 6.79 11.56
N VAL A 33 -1.47 6.14 12.42
CA VAL A 33 -0.20 5.51 12.02
C VAL A 33 -0.45 4.39 11.02
N GLU A 34 -1.43 3.53 11.26
CA GLU A 34 -1.75 2.42 10.38
C GLU A 34 -2.31 2.89 9.04
N LEU A 35 -3.17 3.91 9.05
CA LEU A 35 -3.68 4.54 7.83
C LEU A 35 -2.54 5.09 6.97
N GLU A 36 -1.56 5.78 7.56
CA GLU A 36 -0.40 6.30 6.85
C GLU A 36 0.49 5.18 6.30
N ARG A 37 0.70 4.11 7.09
CA ARG A 37 1.44 2.91 6.67
C ARG A 37 0.80 2.27 5.45
N LEU A 38 -0.52 2.01 5.51
CA LEU A 38 -1.27 1.39 4.42
C LEU A 38 -1.31 2.29 3.18
N THR A 39 -1.57 3.59 3.36
CA THR A 39 -1.61 4.58 2.25
C THR A 39 -0.26 4.65 1.52
N THR A 40 0.86 4.43 2.22
CA THR A 40 2.20 4.44 1.63
C THR A 40 2.59 3.09 1.03
N ALA A 41 2.24 1.99 1.68
CA ALA A 41 2.66 0.64 1.30
C ALA A 41 1.90 0.11 0.07
N ILE A 42 0.59 0.33 -0.01
CA ILE A 42 -0.27 -0.22 -1.07
C ILE A 42 0.20 0.21 -2.48
N PRO A 43 0.46 1.50 -2.77
CA PRO A 43 0.95 1.91 -4.09
C PRO A 43 2.31 1.31 -4.44
N ARG A 44 3.19 1.11 -3.45
CA ARG A 44 4.50 0.49 -3.65
C ARG A 44 4.35 -0.98 -4.03
N LEU A 45 3.47 -1.70 -3.34
CA LEU A 45 3.21 -3.11 -3.61
C LEU A 45 2.47 -3.31 -4.94
N HIS A 46 1.57 -2.41 -5.33
CA HIS A 46 1.00 -2.38 -6.68
C HIS A 46 2.06 -2.29 -7.77
N ARG A 47 3.07 -1.41 -7.59
CA ARG A 47 4.19 -1.32 -8.53
C ARG A 47 5.04 -2.58 -8.54
N GLU A 48 5.24 -3.20 -7.39
CA GLU A 48 5.99 -4.46 -7.27
C GLU A 48 5.26 -5.61 -7.99
N VAL A 49 3.95 -5.78 -7.74
CA VAL A 49 3.12 -6.77 -8.44
C VAL A 49 3.16 -6.53 -9.95
N LYS A 50 3.05 -5.26 -10.38
CA LYS A 50 3.16 -4.91 -11.80
C LYS A 50 4.53 -5.28 -12.36
N ASN A 51 5.62 -4.89 -11.69
CA ASN A 51 6.97 -5.21 -12.12
C ASN A 51 7.19 -6.71 -12.21
N LEU A 52 6.75 -7.49 -11.21
CA LEU A 52 6.82 -8.94 -11.24
C LEU A 52 6.07 -9.49 -12.46
N ARG A 53 4.84 -9.04 -12.71
CA ARG A 53 4.08 -9.46 -13.92
C ARG A 53 4.82 -9.13 -15.22
N ASP A 54 5.44 -7.96 -15.29
CA ASP A 54 6.15 -7.48 -16.48
C ASP A 54 7.51 -8.18 -16.68
N THR A 55 8.16 -8.66 -15.61
CA THR A 55 9.48 -9.32 -15.64
C THR A 55 9.42 -10.83 -15.47
N ALA A 56 8.23 -11.43 -15.58
CA ALA A 56 8.06 -12.86 -15.38
C ALA A 56 8.93 -13.65 -16.38
N PRO A 57 9.87 -14.50 -15.90
CA PRO A 57 10.60 -15.38 -16.80
C PRO A 57 9.61 -16.38 -17.42
N PRO A 58 9.81 -16.74 -18.70
CA PRO A 58 8.91 -17.67 -19.37
C PRO A 58 9.02 -19.06 -18.75
N SER A 59 7.87 -19.67 -18.42
CA SER A 59 7.85 -21.05 -17.95
C SER A 59 8.15 -22.04 -19.09
N ASN A 60 8.55 -23.25 -18.73
CA ASN A 60 8.72 -24.34 -19.68
C ASN A 60 7.46 -24.58 -20.52
N ASP A 61 6.27 -24.47 -19.92
CA ASP A 61 4.98 -24.59 -20.62
C ASP A 61 4.75 -23.47 -21.65
N GLN A 62 5.13 -22.23 -21.31
CA GLN A 62 5.02 -21.09 -22.24
C GLN A 62 5.99 -21.20 -23.41
N ILE A 63 7.21 -21.67 -23.14
CA ILE A 63 8.23 -21.94 -24.16
C ILE A 63 7.73 -23.04 -25.10
N LEU A 64 7.24 -24.14 -24.53
CA LEU A 64 6.70 -25.27 -25.29
C LEU A 64 5.47 -24.87 -26.11
N ALA A 65 4.55 -24.09 -25.55
CA ALA A 65 3.39 -23.57 -26.27
C ALA A 65 3.80 -22.69 -27.47
N ALA A 66 4.77 -21.80 -27.28
CA ALA A 66 5.29 -20.95 -28.35
C ALA A 66 6.00 -21.77 -29.44
N MET A 67 6.71 -22.84 -29.07
CA MET A 67 7.33 -23.78 -30.02
C MET A 67 6.27 -24.56 -30.80
N LEU A 68 5.24 -25.08 -30.12
CA LEU A 68 4.11 -25.80 -30.73
C LEU A 68 3.36 -24.94 -31.74
N GLU A 69 3.16 -23.64 -31.47
CA GLU A 69 2.52 -22.69 -32.38
C GLU A 69 3.30 -22.49 -33.70
N LYS A 70 4.63 -22.69 -33.68
CA LYS A 70 5.51 -22.46 -34.83
C LYS A 70 5.92 -23.72 -35.57
N CYS A 71 5.51 -24.90 -35.10
CA CYS A 71 5.85 -26.17 -35.74
C CYS A 71 4.93 -26.51 -36.92
N SER A 72 5.52 -26.62 -38.12
CA SER A 72 4.96 -27.29 -39.30
C SER A 72 6.10 -27.87 -40.15
N GLU A 73 6.19 -29.21 -40.21
CA GLU A 73 6.90 -30.07 -41.20
C GLU A 73 8.44 -30.34 -41.10
N ALA A 74 8.78 -31.67 -41.17
CA ALA A 74 9.99 -32.49 -41.57
C ALA A 74 11.41 -32.13 -41.09
N THR A 75 12.42 -33.01 -40.84
CA THR A 75 12.77 -34.42 -41.21
C THR A 75 13.76 -35.02 -40.15
N GLN A 76 13.90 -36.35 -40.01
CA GLN A 76 14.60 -37.01 -38.89
C GLN A 76 16.15 -36.93 -38.85
N PRO A 77 16.74 -36.38 -37.76
CA PRO A 77 18.09 -36.70 -37.27
C PRO A 77 18.03 -37.73 -36.11
N ASP A 78 19.20 -38.23 -35.70
CA ASP A 78 19.36 -39.10 -34.52
C ASP A 78 18.94 -38.41 -33.19
N GLU A 79 18.68 -39.19 -32.12
CA GLU A 79 18.12 -38.67 -30.86
C GLU A 79 19.04 -37.64 -30.16
N ALA A 80 20.35 -37.87 -30.18
CA ALA A 80 21.32 -36.96 -29.57
C ALA A 80 21.41 -35.63 -30.33
N GLY A 81 21.40 -35.67 -31.66
CA GLY A 81 21.33 -34.50 -32.52
C GLY A 81 20.02 -33.73 -32.37
N ARG A 82 18.88 -34.42 -32.21
CA ARG A 82 17.59 -33.77 -31.96
C ARG A 82 17.57 -32.98 -30.65
N LEU A 83 18.03 -33.57 -29.54
CA LEU A 83 17.99 -32.90 -28.24
C LEU A 83 18.90 -31.65 -28.19
N ALA A 84 20.07 -31.71 -28.82
CA ALA A 84 20.97 -30.57 -28.91
C ALA A 84 20.36 -29.40 -29.72
N GLN A 85 19.75 -29.69 -30.87
CA GLN A 85 19.11 -28.67 -31.70
C GLN A 85 17.79 -28.15 -31.09
N LEU A 86 17.05 -29.00 -30.38
CA LEU A 86 15.86 -28.61 -29.61
C LEU A 86 16.26 -27.65 -28.47
N ARG A 87 17.34 -27.93 -27.75
CA ARG A 87 17.82 -27.06 -26.65
C ARG A 87 18.15 -25.65 -27.16
N ALA A 88 18.89 -25.56 -28.27
CA ALA A 88 19.21 -24.27 -28.90
C ALA A 88 17.96 -23.50 -29.34
N SER A 89 16.96 -24.22 -29.87
CA SER A 89 15.67 -23.63 -30.24
C SER A 89 14.89 -23.14 -29.01
N ALA A 90 14.77 -23.98 -27.97
CA ALA A 90 14.11 -23.63 -26.71
C ALA A 90 14.75 -22.40 -26.03
N ASP A 91 16.09 -22.30 -26.05
CA ASP A 91 16.81 -21.13 -25.52
C ASP A 91 16.49 -19.85 -26.29
N ARG A 92 16.38 -19.91 -27.63
CA ARG A 92 15.97 -18.76 -28.45
C ARG A 92 14.52 -18.37 -28.22
N PHE A 93 13.62 -19.34 -28.09
CA PHE A 93 12.22 -19.06 -27.76
C PHE A 93 12.12 -18.43 -26.36
N ALA A 94 12.82 -18.96 -25.35
CA ALA A 94 12.90 -18.36 -24.03
C ALA A 94 13.45 -16.92 -24.08
N TYR A 95 14.52 -16.69 -24.85
CA TYR A 95 15.09 -15.36 -25.06
C TYR A 95 14.11 -14.39 -25.74
N SER A 96 13.32 -14.87 -26.71
CA SER A 96 12.28 -14.07 -27.38
C SER A 96 11.16 -13.62 -26.44
N LEU A 97 10.90 -14.39 -25.38
CA LEU A 97 9.84 -14.13 -24.41
C LEU A 97 10.28 -13.13 -23.32
N THR A 98 11.59 -12.92 -23.12
CA THR A 98 12.12 -11.99 -22.12
C THR A 98 12.37 -10.57 -22.65
N HIS A 99 12.42 -10.38 -23.97
CA HIS A 99 12.76 -9.09 -24.56
C HIS A 99 11.51 -8.29 -24.96
N VAL A 100 11.21 -7.24 -24.19
CA VAL A 100 10.23 -6.21 -24.54
C VAL A 100 10.93 -5.13 -25.37
N GLY A 101 10.80 -5.19 -26.71
CA GLY A 101 11.27 -4.11 -27.60
C GLY A 101 12.03 -4.54 -28.87
N TYR A 102 12.54 -5.77 -28.94
CA TYR A 102 12.99 -6.38 -30.21
C TYR A 102 11.79 -7.09 -30.86
N PRO A 103 11.69 -7.22 -32.20
CA PRO A 103 10.56 -7.94 -32.80
C PRO A 103 10.60 -9.40 -32.36
N ARG A 104 9.76 -9.79 -31.39
CA ARG A 104 9.61 -11.18 -30.94
C ARG A 104 9.44 -12.13 -32.14
N ALA A 105 8.74 -11.65 -33.17
CA ALA A 105 8.58 -12.35 -34.44
C ALA A 105 9.91 -12.63 -35.18
N SER A 106 10.90 -11.74 -35.15
CA SER A 106 12.17 -11.95 -35.85
C SER A 106 13.04 -12.99 -35.15
N ILE A 107 13.17 -12.93 -33.82
CA ILE A 107 13.92 -13.92 -33.03
C ILE A 107 13.30 -15.30 -33.17
N GLN A 108 11.97 -15.38 -33.09
CA GLN A 108 11.26 -16.64 -33.29
C GLN A 108 11.42 -17.13 -34.73
N ALA A 109 11.36 -16.25 -35.74
CA ALA A 109 11.56 -16.63 -37.14
C ALA A 109 12.96 -17.20 -37.43
N GLU A 110 14.00 -16.78 -36.70
CA GLU A 110 15.34 -17.36 -36.82
C GLU A 110 15.46 -18.77 -36.22
N ALA A 111 14.69 -19.07 -35.16
CA ALA A 111 14.70 -20.38 -34.49
C ALA A 111 13.70 -21.37 -35.12
N THR A 112 12.65 -20.84 -35.76
CA THR A 112 11.53 -21.61 -36.29
C THR A 112 11.95 -22.63 -37.38
N PRO A 113 12.83 -22.34 -38.35
CA PRO A 113 13.25 -23.31 -39.36
C PRO A 113 13.96 -24.53 -38.79
N ALA A 114 14.84 -24.33 -37.79
CA ALA A 114 15.55 -25.43 -37.12
C ALA A 114 14.58 -26.29 -36.29
N LEU A 115 13.62 -25.65 -35.61
CA LEU A 115 12.56 -26.35 -34.87
C LEU A 115 11.64 -27.15 -35.80
N LYS A 116 11.22 -26.57 -36.92
CA LYS A 116 10.42 -27.23 -37.97
C LYS A 116 11.17 -28.45 -38.53
N GLY A 117 12.45 -28.23 -38.83
CA GLY A 117 13.43 -29.24 -39.25
C GLY A 117 13.47 -30.53 -38.42
N LEU A 118 13.06 -30.50 -37.15
CA LEU A 118 13.23 -31.58 -36.18
C LEU A 118 11.99 -32.47 -35.97
N TYR A 119 10.77 -31.98 -36.24
CA TYR A 119 9.53 -32.60 -35.74
C TYR A 119 8.41 -32.74 -36.81
N SER A 120 8.57 -33.62 -37.82
CA SER A 120 7.44 -33.96 -38.74
C SER A 120 6.32 -34.82 -38.14
N THR A 121 5.12 -34.65 -38.76
CA THR A 121 3.83 -35.36 -38.56
C THR A 121 3.37 -35.45 -37.12
N VAL A 122 2.62 -34.43 -36.67
CA VAL A 122 1.79 -34.33 -35.44
C VAL A 122 2.30 -35.17 -34.27
N ASN A 123 3.60 -35.32 -34.12
CA ASN A 123 4.19 -35.86 -32.92
C ASN A 123 4.54 -34.65 -32.07
N LEU A 124 3.53 -33.78 -31.89
CA LEU A 124 3.48 -32.79 -30.82
C LEU A 124 3.71 -33.52 -29.49
N GLU A 125 3.31 -34.79 -29.41
CA GLU A 125 3.68 -35.70 -28.32
C GLU A 125 5.18 -36.02 -28.28
N GLN A 126 5.86 -36.28 -29.40
CA GLN A 126 7.33 -36.39 -29.42
C GLN A 126 8.03 -35.09 -29.05
N LEU A 127 7.55 -33.93 -29.51
CA LEU A 127 8.09 -32.64 -29.08
C LEU A 127 7.90 -32.42 -27.58
N ARG A 128 6.71 -32.72 -27.04
CA ARG A 128 6.44 -32.70 -25.60
C ARG A 128 7.38 -33.67 -24.85
N SER A 129 7.57 -34.87 -25.37
CA SER A 129 8.45 -35.90 -24.77
C SER A 129 9.92 -35.48 -24.79
N ASP A 130 10.43 -35.03 -25.94
CA ASP A 130 11.80 -34.57 -26.09
C ASP A 130 12.05 -33.31 -25.25
N PHE A 131 11.08 -32.39 -25.17
CA PHE A 131 11.17 -31.20 -24.32
C PHE A 131 11.17 -31.55 -22.83
N ALA A 132 10.35 -32.52 -22.41
CA ALA A 132 10.40 -33.04 -21.04
C ALA A 132 11.77 -33.68 -20.72
N LYS A 133 12.34 -34.44 -21.67
CA LYS A 133 13.69 -35.04 -21.54
C LYS A 133 14.81 -34.00 -21.44
N LEU A 134 14.62 -32.76 -21.93
CA LEU A 134 15.62 -31.70 -21.77
C LEU A 134 15.89 -31.37 -20.30
N ASN A 135 14.95 -31.68 -19.39
CA ASN A 135 15.02 -31.34 -17.97
C ASN A 135 15.48 -29.88 -17.77
N ARG A 136 14.90 -28.96 -18.55
CA ARG A 136 15.18 -27.53 -18.40
C ARG A 136 14.77 -27.10 -16.99
N ASP A 137 15.67 -26.42 -16.31
CA ASP A 137 15.41 -25.83 -15.02
C ASP A 137 14.34 -24.73 -15.13
N ASP A 138 13.18 -24.97 -14.50
CA ASP A 138 12.07 -24.03 -14.40
C ASP A 138 11.96 -23.40 -13.00
N SER A 139 12.92 -23.67 -12.12
CA SER A 139 12.89 -23.21 -10.72
C SER A 139 12.69 -21.70 -10.62
N LYS A 140 13.34 -20.93 -11.50
CA LYS A 140 13.21 -19.47 -11.54
C LYS A 140 11.79 -19.01 -11.88
N ALA A 141 11.10 -19.67 -12.80
CA ALA A 141 9.71 -19.32 -13.13
C ALA A 141 8.76 -19.72 -12.00
N ILE A 142 8.96 -20.90 -11.41
CA ILE A 142 8.19 -21.38 -10.26
C ILE A 142 8.35 -20.46 -9.05
N GLU A 143 9.59 -20.10 -8.70
CA GLU A 143 9.89 -19.14 -7.63
C GLU A 143 9.28 -17.77 -7.91
N HIS A 144 9.34 -17.31 -9.16
CA HIS A 144 8.76 -16.03 -9.55
C HIS A 144 7.23 -16.03 -9.42
N VAL A 145 6.55 -17.10 -9.84
CA VAL A 145 5.10 -17.28 -9.65
C VAL A 145 4.74 -17.31 -8.17
N ALA A 146 5.53 -18.00 -7.34
CA ALA A 146 5.33 -18.02 -5.89
C ALA A 146 5.47 -16.62 -5.28
N LYS A 147 6.49 -15.84 -5.67
CA LYS A 147 6.68 -14.45 -5.24
C LYS A 147 5.53 -13.55 -5.68
N LEU A 148 5.07 -13.68 -6.92
CA LEU A 148 3.92 -12.94 -7.42
C LEU A 148 2.67 -13.24 -6.60
N LYS A 149 2.39 -14.52 -6.33
CA LYS A 149 1.24 -14.96 -5.53
C LYS A 149 1.31 -14.45 -4.09
N ASP A 150 2.49 -14.46 -3.48
CA ASP A 150 2.68 -13.91 -2.14
C ASP A 150 2.45 -12.39 -2.12
N ALA A 151 3.03 -11.65 -3.08
CA ALA A 151 2.83 -10.21 -3.21
C ALA A 151 1.36 -9.83 -3.44
N GLU A 152 0.63 -10.59 -4.29
CA GLU A 152 -0.80 -10.41 -4.53
C GLU A 152 -1.63 -10.70 -3.26
N SER A 153 -1.29 -11.76 -2.52
CA SER A 153 -1.93 -12.09 -1.24
C SER A 153 -1.70 -11.01 -0.19
N GLN A 154 -0.48 -10.49 -0.09
CA GLN A 154 -0.15 -9.37 0.80
C GLN A 154 -0.91 -8.10 0.40
N LEU A 155 -1.00 -7.81 -0.90
CA LEU A 155 -1.74 -6.66 -1.40
C LEU A 155 -3.22 -6.75 -1.04
N ALA A 156 -3.86 -7.89 -1.31
CA ALA A 156 -5.26 -8.11 -0.95
C ALA A 156 -5.50 -7.96 0.56
N LYS A 157 -4.60 -8.46 1.41
CA LYS A 157 -4.68 -8.27 2.88
C LYS A 157 -4.57 -6.80 3.28
N MET A 158 -3.66 -6.04 2.67
CA MET A 158 -3.50 -4.62 2.97
C MET A 158 -4.68 -3.79 2.49
N GLU A 159 -5.22 -4.08 1.30
CA GLU A 159 -6.41 -3.42 0.77
C GLU A 159 -7.64 -3.71 1.62
N GLN A 160 -7.83 -4.96 2.05
CA GLN A 160 -8.88 -5.30 3.01
C GLN A 160 -8.70 -4.57 4.33
N SER A 161 -7.47 -4.53 4.86
CA SER A 161 -7.16 -3.80 6.09
C SER A 161 -7.48 -2.31 5.94
N LEU A 162 -7.18 -1.69 4.80
CA LEU A 162 -7.53 -0.30 4.52
C LEU A 162 -9.05 -0.08 4.43
N ALA A 163 -9.79 -1.02 3.85
CA ALA A 163 -11.25 -0.98 3.79
C ALA A 163 -11.87 -1.08 5.19
N ASP A 164 -11.39 -2.02 6.00
CA ASP A 164 -11.82 -2.20 7.40
C ASP A 164 -11.48 -0.96 8.24
N HIS A 165 -10.27 -0.39 8.05
CA HIS A 165 -9.89 0.87 8.68
C HIS A 165 -10.79 2.02 8.23
N SER A 166 -11.14 2.09 6.95
CA SER A 166 -12.03 3.14 6.43
C SER A 166 -13.44 3.07 7.05
N ALA A 167 -13.91 1.86 7.37
CA ALA A 167 -15.18 1.67 8.07
C ALA A 167 -15.15 2.16 9.53
N PHE A 168 -13.97 2.18 10.17
CA PHE A 168 -13.81 2.64 11.56
C PHE A 168 -13.63 4.16 11.70
N VAL A 169 -13.31 4.89 10.63
CA VAL A 169 -13.01 6.34 10.62
C VAL A 169 -14.00 7.15 11.44
N LEU A 170 -15.29 6.91 11.22
CA LEU A 170 -16.35 7.68 11.87
C LEU A 170 -16.41 7.43 13.39
N GLY A 171 -15.97 6.25 13.84
CA GLY A 171 -15.88 5.87 15.25
C GLY A 171 -14.74 6.53 16.02
N CYS A 172 -13.80 7.20 15.34
CA CYS A 172 -12.78 8.03 15.99
C CYS A 172 -13.35 9.37 16.51
N PHE A 173 -14.50 9.78 15.99
CA PHE A 173 -15.13 11.04 16.34
C PHE A 173 -16.20 10.84 17.42
N LYS A 174 -16.13 11.64 18.49
CA LYS A 174 -17.12 11.60 19.57
C LYS A 174 -18.51 11.89 19.01
N ASP A 175 -19.47 11.00 19.27
CA ASP A 175 -20.86 11.11 18.81
C ASP A 175 -20.97 11.33 17.28
N CYS A 176 -20.00 10.83 16.49
CA CYS A 176 -19.88 11.09 15.04
C CYS A 176 -19.85 12.59 14.68
N CYS A 177 -19.38 13.44 15.59
CA CYS A 177 -19.28 14.88 15.37
C CYS A 177 -17.88 15.29 14.90
N LEU A 178 -17.82 16.20 13.93
CA LEU A 178 -16.56 16.75 13.42
C LEU A 178 -15.74 17.49 14.49
N PRO A 179 -14.39 17.51 14.36
CA PRO A 179 -13.57 18.23 15.32
C PRO A 179 -13.78 19.72 15.40
N LEU A 180 -13.57 20.27 16.60
CA LEU A 180 -13.91 21.64 16.99
C LEU A 180 -13.26 22.67 16.06
N MET A 181 -12.04 22.38 15.59
CA MET A 181 -11.32 23.20 14.61
C MET A 181 -11.94 23.22 13.20
N PHE A 182 -12.81 22.26 12.90
CA PHE A 182 -13.58 22.16 11.66
C PHE A 182 -15.07 22.52 11.87
N ARG A 183 -15.48 22.83 13.11
CA ARG A 183 -16.84 23.28 13.41
C ARG A 183 -17.01 24.73 12.97
N GLY A 184 -18.11 25.01 12.28
CA GLY A 184 -18.41 26.35 11.74
C GLY A 184 -17.90 26.59 10.32
N SER A 185 -17.00 25.75 9.80
CA SER A 185 -16.60 25.78 8.38
C SER A 185 -17.69 25.12 7.53
N PRO A 186 -18.22 25.80 6.49
CA PRO A 186 -19.13 25.16 5.54
C PRO A 186 -18.50 23.90 4.95
N ARG A 187 -19.29 22.84 4.74
CA ARG A 187 -18.81 21.60 4.08
C ARG A 187 -18.04 21.91 2.79
N ALA A 188 -18.56 22.84 1.98
CA ALA A 188 -17.89 23.28 0.74
C ALA A 188 -16.50 23.90 0.98
N ALA A 189 -16.32 24.69 2.05
CA ALA A 189 -15.01 25.25 2.40
C ALA A 189 -14.04 24.16 2.86
N MET A 190 -14.51 23.22 3.68
CA MET A 190 -13.70 22.08 4.14
C MET A 190 -13.28 21.16 2.98
N LEU A 191 -14.21 20.88 2.07
CA LEU A 191 -13.92 20.12 0.86
C LEU A 191 -12.87 20.85 0.00
N SER A 192 -13.00 22.17 -0.15
CA SER A 192 -12.00 22.99 -0.85
C SER A 192 -10.63 22.93 -0.17
N ASP A 193 -10.56 23.09 1.16
CA ASP A 193 -9.31 23.07 1.93
C ASP A 193 -8.59 21.72 1.82
N PHE A 194 -9.35 20.63 1.74
CA PHE A 194 -8.82 19.28 1.54
C PHE A 194 -8.67 18.86 0.07
N GLY A 195 -9.07 19.71 -0.89
CA GLY A 195 -9.06 19.37 -2.32
C GLY A 195 -10.00 18.21 -2.69
N LEU A 196 -11.06 18.00 -1.92
CA LEU A 196 -12.05 16.95 -2.12
C LEU A 196 -13.18 17.40 -3.05
N PRO A 197 -13.73 16.49 -3.88
CA PRO A 197 -14.88 16.82 -4.72
C PRO A 197 -16.14 17.09 -3.89
N GLY A 198 -17.10 17.83 -4.45
CA GLY A 198 -18.39 18.13 -3.81
C GLY A 198 -19.19 16.88 -3.41
N THR A 199 -18.92 15.74 -4.04
CA THR A 199 -19.54 14.43 -3.79
C THR A 199 -18.80 13.59 -2.76
N ALA A 200 -17.75 14.11 -2.12
CA ALA A 200 -16.97 13.34 -1.17
C ALA A 200 -17.84 12.89 0.01
N THR A 201 -17.65 11.63 0.39
CA THR A 201 -18.31 10.94 1.48
C THR A 201 -17.78 11.41 2.84
N ASP A 202 -18.55 11.16 3.89
CA ASP A 202 -18.15 11.50 5.26
C ASP A 202 -16.90 10.72 5.71
N ILE A 203 -16.69 9.51 5.16
CA ILE A 203 -15.48 8.71 5.39
C ILE A 203 -14.26 9.42 4.80
N GLU A 204 -14.34 9.89 3.55
CA GLU A 204 -13.25 10.62 2.89
C GLU A 204 -12.88 11.90 3.64
N ILE A 205 -13.89 12.64 4.11
CA ILE A 205 -13.68 13.84 4.95
C ILE A 205 -13.00 13.45 6.27
N GLY A 206 -13.48 12.41 6.95
CA GLY A 206 -12.90 11.93 8.20
C GLY A 206 -11.45 11.48 8.06
N LEU A 207 -11.10 10.80 6.96
CA LEU A 207 -9.72 10.39 6.66
C LEU A 207 -8.79 11.61 6.50
N CYS A 208 -9.23 12.66 5.81
CA CYS A 208 -8.45 13.90 5.66
C CYS A 208 -8.22 14.58 7.02
N ILE A 209 -9.24 14.63 7.87
CA ILE A 209 -9.15 15.19 9.22
C ILE A 209 -8.16 14.41 10.08
N LEU A 210 -8.20 13.08 10.07
CA LEU A 210 -7.29 12.24 10.84
C LEU A 210 -5.83 12.37 10.38
N ARG A 211 -5.60 12.48 9.07
CA ARG A 211 -4.26 12.77 8.51
C ARG A 211 -3.76 14.14 8.95
N GLN A 212 -4.62 15.16 8.89
CA GLN A 212 -4.27 16.51 9.31
C GLN A 212 -3.97 16.55 10.81
N PHE A 213 -4.75 15.84 11.64
CA PHE A 213 -4.50 15.67 13.06
C PHE A 213 -3.09 15.08 13.34
N GLY A 214 -2.71 14.00 12.65
CA GLY A 214 -1.38 13.40 12.79
C GLY A 214 -0.25 14.35 12.40
N LYS A 215 -0.42 15.09 11.30
CA LYS A 215 0.53 16.09 10.82
C LYS A 215 0.70 17.24 11.81
N ASP A 216 -0.40 17.80 12.31
CA ASP A 216 -0.38 18.91 13.25
C ASP A 216 0.24 18.50 14.58
N TRP A 217 -0.06 17.30 15.08
CA TRP A 217 0.56 16.81 16.30
C TRP A 217 2.07 16.67 16.17
N ARG A 218 2.56 16.10 15.06
CA ARG A 218 4.01 16.02 14.80
C ARG A 218 4.67 17.40 14.74
N ALA A 219 4.02 18.36 14.08
CA ALA A 219 4.53 19.72 13.99
C ALA A 219 4.64 20.39 15.38
N VAL A 220 3.61 20.23 16.21
CA VAL A 220 3.58 20.76 17.58
C VAL A 220 4.61 20.06 18.47
N ALA A 221 4.65 18.73 18.46
CA ALA A 221 5.58 17.93 19.28
C ALA A 221 7.05 18.30 18.99
N ALA A 222 7.40 18.52 17.72
CA ALA A 222 8.75 18.92 17.32
C ALA A 222 9.17 20.30 17.85
N CYS A 223 8.21 21.15 18.23
CA CYS A 223 8.46 22.49 18.78
C CYS A 223 8.49 22.52 20.32
N CYS A 224 8.10 21.43 20.99
CA CYS A 224 7.96 21.39 22.45
C CYS A 224 9.06 20.51 23.08
N PRO A 225 9.81 21.00 24.08
CA PRO A 225 10.89 20.23 24.72
C PRO A 225 10.37 19.13 25.67
N VAL A 226 9.05 19.01 25.81
CA VAL A 226 8.38 18.02 26.66
C VAL A 226 7.28 17.34 25.86
N PRO A 227 6.86 16.12 26.22
CA PRO A 227 5.70 15.48 25.63
C PRO A 227 4.44 16.33 25.79
N VAL A 228 3.77 16.61 24.68
CA VAL A 228 2.58 17.46 24.59
C VAL A 228 1.46 16.78 23.80
N SER A 229 0.22 17.19 24.06
CA SER A 229 -0.90 16.89 23.16
C SER A 229 -0.77 17.66 21.83
N THR A 230 -1.71 17.40 20.93
CA THR A 230 -1.86 18.13 19.65
C THR A 230 -2.00 19.64 19.81
N HIS A 231 -2.40 20.13 20.98
CA HIS A 231 -2.58 21.55 21.27
C HIS A 231 -1.38 22.18 21.99
N GLY A 232 -0.31 21.42 22.23
CA GLY A 232 0.86 21.90 22.96
C GLY A 232 0.69 21.91 24.48
N THR A 233 -0.36 21.29 25.03
CA THR A 233 -0.54 21.12 26.48
C THR A 233 0.42 20.05 26.97
N ALA A 234 1.21 20.34 28.00
CA ALA A 234 2.13 19.38 28.59
C ALA A 234 1.35 18.16 29.13
N ILE A 235 1.73 16.95 28.70
CA ILE A 235 1.05 15.72 29.14
C ILE A 235 1.19 15.55 30.66
N SER A 236 2.30 16.00 31.23
CA SER A 236 2.56 15.99 32.68
C SER A 236 1.59 16.84 33.50
N SER A 237 1.00 17.90 32.93
CA SER A 237 0.05 18.77 33.65
C SER A 237 -1.38 18.22 33.66
N MET A 238 -1.66 17.14 32.93
CA MET A 238 -2.99 16.54 32.86
C MET A 238 -3.30 15.65 34.07
N SER A 239 -4.60 15.38 34.27
CA SER A 239 -5.10 14.40 35.24
C SER A 239 -4.54 13.00 34.97
N SER A 240 -4.50 12.14 36.00
CA SER A 240 -3.86 10.81 35.94
C SER A 240 -4.31 9.97 34.73
N ASP A 241 -5.63 9.90 34.49
CA ASP A 241 -6.18 9.07 33.42
C ASP A 241 -5.89 9.66 32.03
N ARG A 242 -6.05 10.98 31.87
CA ARG A 242 -5.71 11.68 30.62
C ARG A 242 -4.22 11.56 30.32
N ARG A 243 -3.37 11.74 31.33
CA ARG A 243 -1.91 11.59 31.22
C ARG A 243 -1.55 10.21 30.69
N LYS A 244 -2.10 9.13 31.26
CA LYS A 244 -1.84 7.75 30.79
C LYS A 244 -2.25 7.56 29.33
N ALA A 245 -3.45 8.01 28.96
CA ALA A 245 -3.97 7.87 27.61
C ALA A 245 -3.13 8.66 26.58
N TRP A 246 -2.83 9.92 26.86
CA TRP A 246 -2.01 10.76 25.99
C TRP A 246 -0.56 10.29 25.89
N THR A 247 0.04 9.78 26.98
CA THR A 247 1.39 9.19 26.91
C THR A 247 1.40 7.98 25.98
N LYS A 248 0.42 7.07 26.09
CA LYS A 248 0.33 5.91 25.20
C LYS A 248 0.16 6.34 23.74
N ALA A 249 -0.74 7.28 23.48
CA ALA A 249 -0.96 7.81 22.13
C ALA A 249 0.28 8.52 21.56
N TYR A 250 1.02 9.27 22.39
CA TYR A 250 2.26 9.94 22.00
C TYR A 250 3.35 8.93 21.57
N VAL A 251 3.46 7.83 22.31
CA VAL A 251 4.36 6.72 21.98
C VAL A 251 3.90 5.99 20.72
N ALA A 252 2.61 5.71 20.58
CA ALA A 252 2.04 5.05 19.39
C ALA A 252 2.30 5.85 18.11
N MET A 253 2.17 7.18 18.17
CA MET A 253 2.50 8.11 17.07
C MET A 253 4.01 8.21 16.77
N GLY A 254 4.87 7.57 17.56
CA GLY A 254 6.34 7.63 17.41
C GLY A 254 6.92 9.02 17.65
N LEU A 255 6.23 9.86 18.44
CA LEU A 255 6.63 11.25 18.66
C LEU A 255 7.84 11.32 19.60
N GLN A 256 8.73 12.28 19.34
CA GLN A 256 9.86 12.61 20.20
C GLN A 256 9.73 14.08 20.62
N PRO A 257 10.05 14.42 21.88
CA PRO A 257 10.15 15.81 22.29
C PRO A 257 11.12 16.58 21.39
N GLY A 258 10.77 17.81 21.06
CA GLY A 258 11.60 18.73 20.30
C GLY A 258 12.92 19.07 20.98
N ASP A 259 13.90 19.49 20.17
CA ASP A 259 15.20 19.92 20.66
C ASP A 259 15.06 21.24 21.45
N PRO A 260 15.47 21.28 22.73
CA PRO A 260 15.37 22.49 23.56
C PRO A 260 16.19 23.68 23.02
N THR A 261 17.15 23.44 22.12
CA THR A 261 18.01 24.47 21.52
C THR A 261 17.41 25.15 20.29
N LYS A 262 16.35 24.59 19.68
CA LYS A 262 15.74 25.09 18.43
C LYS A 262 14.42 25.86 18.63
N ARG A 263 14.18 26.40 19.82
CA ARG A 263 12.92 27.06 20.23
C ARG A 263 12.41 28.07 19.18
N LYS A 264 11.25 27.78 18.57
CA LYS A 264 10.25 28.83 18.31
C LYS A 264 9.38 28.92 19.55
N LEU A 265 9.19 30.12 20.09
CA LEU A 265 8.41 30.38 21.30
C LEU A 265 6.97 29.88 21.14
N TYR A 266 6.70 28.64 21.54
CA TYR A 266 5.37 28.19 21.93
C TYR A 266 5.44 27.88 23.42
N ALA A 267 4.86 28.75 24.24
CA ALA A 267 4.71 28.48 25.67
C ALA A 267 3.58 27.43 25.81
N PRO A 268 3.87 26.21 26.31
CA PRO A 268 2.83 25.22 26.52
C PRO A 268 1.75 25.78 27.45
N ARG A 269 0.49 25.72 27.04
CA ARG A 269 -0.63 26.15 27.88
C ARG A 269 -0.74 25.18 29.06
N VAL A 270 -0.61 25.71 30.28
CA VAL A 270 -0.92 24.99 31.51
C VAL A 270 -2.42 25.14 31.75
N GLU A 271 -3.14 24.04 32.00
CA GLU A 271 -4.54 24.12 32.43
C GLU A 271 -4.60 24.94 33.74
N PRO A 272 -5.48 25.94 33.87
CA PRO A 272 -5.70 26.58 35.16
C PRO A 272 -6.15 25.49 36.13
N LYS A 273 -5.42 25.37 37.25
CA LYS A 273 -5.83 24.48 38.34
C LYS A 273 -7.24 24.90 38.72
N ALA A 274 -8.18 23.95 38.67
CA ALA A 274 -9.51 24.18 39.19
C ALA A 274 -9.36 24.71 40.63
N ASP A 275 -9.92 25.89 40.87
CA ASP A 275 -10.02 26.45 42.21
C ASP A 275 -10.73 25.39 43.08
N THR A 276 -9.96 24.69 43.92
CA THR A 276 -10.51 23.99 45.08
C THR A 276 -10.90 25.08 46.08
N GLY A 277 -12.00 25.77 45.77
CA GLY A 277 -12.68 26.66 46.67
C GLY A 277 -13.33 25.83 47.77
N ARG A 278 -12.70 25.91 48.96
CA ARG A 278 -13.21 25.69 50.32
C ARG A 278 -14.14 24.49 50.57
#